data_AF-A0A7W1UPT7-F1
#
_entry.id   AF-A0A7W1UPT7-F1
#
_cell.length_a   1.000
_cell.length_b   1.000
_cell.length_c   1.000
_cell.angle_alpha   90.00
_cell.angle_beta   90.00
_cell.angle_gamma   90.00
#
_symmetry.space_group_name_H-M   'P 1'
#
loop_
_entity.id
_entity.type
_entity.pdbx_description
1 polymer ?
#
loop_
_entity_poly.entity_id
_entity_poly.type
_entity_poly.pdbx_seq_one_letter_code
_entity_poly.pdbx_strand_id
1 'polypeptide(L)'
;MKLHTVNTGNFKLDGGAMFGVVPKSLWNKTNPADENNLCNWAMRSLLIEDGNRLILIDNGIGNKQDAKFYSHYFLNGNDSLESSLKAAGFGPDDIT
;
A
#
# COMPACT_ATOMS: atom_id res chain seq x y z
N MET A 1 6.55 -22.67 4.55
CA MET A 1 6.12 -21.40 3.95
C MET A 1 4.67 -21.06 4.31
N LYS A 2 4.45 -19.94 5.00
CA LYS A 2 3.14 -19.33 5.28
C LYS A 2 3.19 -17.86 4.85
N LEU A 3 2.13 -17.38 4.21
CA LEU A 3 2.05 -16.06 3.58
C LEU A 3 1.00 -15.20 4.27
N HIS A 4 1.31 -13.94 4.51
CA HIS A 4 0.37 -12.96 5.04
C HIS A 4 0.33 -11.71 4.17
N THR A 5 -0.88 -11.18 4.03
CA THR A 5 -1.08 -9.83 3.49
C THR A 5 -0.95 -8.83 4.63
N VAL A 6 -0.01 -7.90 4.50
CA VAL A 6 0.22 -6.81 5.47
C VAL A 6 -0.19 -5.50 4.80
N ASN A 7 -1.34 -4.95 5.18
CA ASN A 7 -1.80 -3.65 4.66
C ASN A 7 -0.98 -2.53 5.30
N THR A 8 -0.56 -1.55 4.51
CA THR A 8 0.28 -0.42 4.99
C THR A 8 -0.37 0.94 4.69
N GLY A 9 -1.70 0.95 4.56
CA GLY A 9 -2.51 2.13 4.28
C GLY A 9 -2.91 2.23 2.81
N ASN A 10 -3.69 3.26 2.51
CA ASN A 10 -4.13 3.59 1.16
C ASN A 10 -3.66 4.98 0.75
N PHE A 11 -3.63 5.21 -0.56
CA PHE A 11 -3.26 6.49 -1.16
C PHE A 11 -4.03 6.68 -2.46
N LYS A 12 -4.07 7.91 -2.96
CA LYS A 12 -4.65 8.20 -4.27
C LYS A 12 -3.60 8.69 -5.26
N LEU A 13 -3.78 8.30 -6.52
CA LEU A 13 -3.01 8.80 -7.66
C LEU A 13 -3.91 8.96 -8.88
N ASP A 14 -3.46 9.78 -9.83
CA ASP A 14 -4.13 9.98 -11.12
C ASP A 14 -4.34 8.64 -11.85
N GLY A 15 -5.60 8.33 -12.17
CA GLY A 15 -5.95 7.09 -12.85
C GLY A 15 -5.36 7.01 -14.25
N GLY A 16 -5.24 8.13 -14.96
CA GLY A 16 -4.62 8.17 -16.29
C GLY A 16 -3.14 7.79 -16.25
N ALA A 17 -2.40 8.28 -15.26
CA ALA A 17 -1.00 7.92 -15.04
C ALA A 17 -0.82 6.42 -14.75
N MET A 18 -1.74 5.82 -13.98
CA MET A 18 -1.68 4.40 -13.61
C MET A 18 -2.11 3.44 -14.72
N PHE A 19 -3.04 3.86 -15.58
CA PHE A 19 -3.57 3.03 -16.67
C PHE A 19 -2.94 3.33 -18.04
N GLY A 20 -2.11 4.37 -18.14
CA GLY A 20 -1.37 4.71 -19.35
C GLY A 20 -2.28 4.93 -20.56
N VAL A 21 -2.11 4.10 -21.59
CA VAL A 21 -2.85 4.22 -22.86
C VAL A 21 -4.30 3.72 -22.78
N VAL A 22 -4.70 3.07 -21.69
CA VAL A 22 -6.05 2.51 -21.57
C VAL A 22 -7.07 3.65 -21.39
N PRO A 23 -8.15 3.71 -22.20
CA PRO A 23 -9.15 4.76 -22.09
C PRO A 23 -9.87 4.80 -20.73
N LYS A 24 -10.11 6.02 -20.22
CA LYS A 24 -10.84 6.25 -18.95
C LYS A 24 -12.20 5.58 -18.89
N SER A 25 -12.95 5.57 -20.00
CA SER A 25 -14.24 4.90 -20.08
C SER A 25 -14.19 3.40 -19.78
N LEU A 26 -13.02 2.76 -19.91
CA LEU A 26 -12.81 1.35 -19.57
C LEU A 26 -12.34 1.18 -18.13
N TRP A 27 -11.21 1.78 -17.75
CA TRP A 27 -10.63 1.54 -16.42
C TRP A 27 -11.44 2.14 -15.28
N ASN A 28 -12.21 3.21 -15.52
CA ASN A 28 -13.04 3.84 -14.49
C ASN A 28 -14.22 2.95 -14.05
N LYS A 29 -14.55 1.91 -14.80
CA LYS A 29 -15.58 0.93 -14.42
C LYS A 29 -15.13 0.06 -13.24
N THR A 30 -13.84 -0.29 -13.20
CA THR A 30 -13.27 -1.14 -12.14
C THR A 30 -12.55 -0.33 -11.07
N ASN A 31 -12.01 0.84 -11.44
CA ASN A 31 -11.31 1.74 -10.53
C ASN A 31 -11.89 3.15 -10.67
N PRO A 32 -13.05 3.43 -10.05
CA PRO A 32 -13.68 4.75 -10.14
C PRO A 32 -12.74 5.83 -9.62
N ALA A 33 -12.47 6.84 -10.44
CA ALA A 33 -11.77 8.04 -10.02
C ALA A 33 -12.72 9.07 -9.40
N ASP A 34 -12.18 9.92 -8.54
CA ASP A 34 -12.89 11.10 -8.04
C ASP A 34 -12.87 12.27 -9.03
N GLU A 35 -13.38 13.42 -8.59
CA GLU A 35 -13.46 14.66 -9.38
C GLU A 35 -12.10 15.18 -9.87
N ASN A 36 -11.01 14.82 -9.20
CA ASN A 36 -9.64 15.19 -9.56
C ASN A 36 -8.95 14.12 -10.42
N ASN A 37 -9.72 13.15 -10.94
CA ASN A 37 -9.22 11.99 -11.67
C ASN A 37 -8.35 11.05 -10.83
N LEU A 38 -8.45 11.10 -9.49
CA LEU A 38 -7.65 10.25 -8.60
C LEU A 38 -8.40 8.96 -8.25
N CYS A 39 -7.74 7.82 -8.43
CA CYS A 39 -8.20 6.52 -7.96
C CYS A 39 -7.58 6.19 -6.60
N ASN A 40 -8.26 5.38 -5.79
CA ASN A 40 -7.72 4.91 -4.52
C ASN A 40 -6.96 3.58 -4.69
N TRP A 41 -5.82 3.47 -4.04
CA TRP A 41 -4.88 2.35 -4.14
C TRP A 41 -4.50 1.85 -2.76
N ALA A 42 -4.38 0.54 -2.61
CA ALA A 42 -3.91 -0.08 -1.39
C ALA A 42 -2.42 -0.38 -1.48
N MET A 43 -1.66 0.02 -0.46
CA MET A 43 -0.30 -0.44 -0.26
C MET A 43 -0.33 -1.73 0.54
N ARG A 44 0.22 -2.81 -0.04
CA ARG A 44 0.25 -4.12 0.58
C ARG A 44 1.65 -4.70 0.49
N SER A 45 2.19 -5.07 1.64
CA SER A 45 3.42 -5.85 1.75
C SER A 45 3.07 -7.33 1.86
N LEU A 46 4.00 -8.17 1.41
CA LEU A 46 3.92 -9.62 1.59
C LEU A 46 4.86 -10.02 2.72
N LEU A 47 4.31 -10.64 3.77
CA LEU A 47 5.11 -11.24 4.84
C LEU A 47 5.16 -12.76 4.64
N ILE A 48 6.36 -13.31 4.64
CA ILE A 48 6.64 -14.72 4.37
C ILE A 48 7.31 -15.33 5.61
N GLU A 49 6.64 -16.29 6.23
CA GLU A 49 7.25 -17.20 7.20
C GLU A 49 7.83 -18.40 6.43
N ASP A 50 9.15 -18.58 6.45
CA ASP A 50 9.80 -19.74 5.86
C ASP A 50 10.93 -20.30 6.72
N GLY A 51 10.66 -21.41 7.41
CA GLY A 51 11.59 -22.00 8.36
C GLY A 51 11.89 -21.05 9.52
N ASN A 52 13.16 -20.66 9.66
CA ASN A 52 13.64 -19.70 10.65
C ASN A 52 13.77 -18.27 10.11
N ARG A 53 13.24 -18.01 8.90
CA ARG A 53 13.27 -16.70 8.26
C ARG A 53 11.89 -16.08 8.28
N LEU A 54 11.84 -14.79 8.58
CA LEU A 54 10.66 -13.96 8.43
C LEU A 54 11.01 -12.84 7.45
N ILE A 55 10.45 -12.92 6.24
CA ILE A 55 10.83 -12.05 5.13
C ILE A 55 9.67 -11.11 4.83
N LEU A 56 9.94 -9.80 4.86
CA LEU A 56 9.01 -8.77 4.44
C LEU A 56 9.39 -8.26 3.05
N ILE A 57 8.45 -8.31 2.10
CA ILE A 57 8.58 -7.69 0.77
C ILE A 57 7.84 -6.36 0.78
N ASP A 58 8.57 -5.27 0.52
CA ASP A 58 8.16 -3.87 0.61
C ASP A 58 7.69 -3.42 2.01
N ASN A 59 7.67 -2.11 2.26
CA ASN A 59 7.35 -1.53 3.56
C ASN A 59 6.37 -0.35 3.48
N GLY A 60 5.57 -0.29 2.42
CA GLY A 60 4.62 0.80 2.18
C GLY A 60 5.31 2.15 1.95
N ILE A 61 4.60 3.24 2.26
CA ILE A 61 5.13 4.61 2.05
C ILE A 61 6.05 5.08 3.20
N GLY A 62 5.96 4.43 4.36
CA GLY A 62 6.73 4.78 5.56
C GLY A 62 6.42 6.19 6.09
N ASN A 63 7.34 6.72 6.90
CA ASN A 63 7.22 8.01 7.58
C ASN A 63 8.45 8.93 7.40
N LYS A 64 9.34 8.61 6.45
CA LYS A 64 10.62 9.31 6.25
C LYS A 64 10.52 10.67 5.53
N GLN A 65 9.54 10.82 4.65
CA GLN A 65 9.39 12.00 3.80
C GLN A 65 8.71 13.16 4.54
N ASP A 66 8.75 14.37 3.96
CA ASP A 66 8.12 15.55 4.54
C ASP A 66 6.61 15.64 4.27
N ALA A 67 5.93 16.56 4.96
CA ALA A 67 4.49 16.76 4.80
C ALA A 67 4.10 17.19 3.38
N LYS A 68 4.99 17.90 2.68
CA LYS A 68 4.76 18.34 1.30
C LYS A 68 4.72 17.14 0.37
N PHE A 69 5.66 16.21 0.49
CA PHE A 69 5.67 14.96 -0.26
C PHE A 69 4.34 14.20 -0.04
N TYR A 70 3.94 13.97 1.22
CA TYR A 70 2.71 13.23 1.51
C TYR A 70 1.43 13.92 1.03
N SER A 71 1.41 15.26 0.95
CA SER A 71 0.24 16.01 0.49
C SER A 71 -0.19 15.65 -0.95
N HIS A 72 0.72 15.11 -1.76
CA HIS A 72 0.43 14.67 -3.13
C HIS A 72 -0.27 13.31 -3.21
N TYR A 73 -0.23 12.50 -2.14
CA TYR A 73 -0.68 11.10 -2.16
C TYR A 73 -2.04 10.88 -1.50
N PHE A 74 -2.65 11.90 -0.88
CA PHE A 74 -3.99 11.81 -0.28
C PHE A 74 -4.17 10.54 0.58
N LEU A 75 -3.22 10.33 1.50
CA LEU A 75 -3.18 9.14 2.35
C LEU A 75 -4.48 8.97 3.13
N ASN A 76 -4.98 7.75 3.19
CA ASN A 76 -6.25 7.43 3.86
C ASN A 76 -6.26 6.00 4.42
N GLY A 77 -7.21 5.74 5.33
CA GLY A 77 -7.26 4.51 6.12
C GLY A 77 -6.44 4.61 7.41
N ASN A 78 -6.49 3.54 8.21
CA ASN A 78 -5.86 3.50 9.53
C ASN A 78 -4.74 2.46 9.63
N ASP A 79 -4.51 1.68 8.56
CA ASP A 79 -3.49 0.64 8.54
C ASP A 79 -2.09 1.28 8.48
N SER A 80 -1.17 0.75 9.28
CA SER A 80 0.27 1.05 9.20
C SER A 80 1.06 -0.26 9.16
N LEU A 81 2.32 -0.20 8.74
CA LEU A 81 3.16 -1.40 8.73
C LEU A 81 3.27 -2.03 10.12
N GLU A 82 3.51 -1.21 11.14
CA GLU A 82 3.71 -1.66 12.51
C GLU A 82 2.43 -2.27 13.10
N SER A 83 1.28 -1.64 12.89
CA SER A 83 0.00 -2.15 13.39
C SER A 83 -0.42 -3.44 12.71
N SER A 84 -0.20 -3.54 11.39
CA SER A 84 -0.49 -4.74 10.60
C SER A 84 0.45 -5.90 10.89
N LEU A 85 1.76 -5.65 11.07
CA LEU A 85 2.71 -6.69 11.53
C LEU A 85 2.31 -7.22 12.90
N LYS A 86 1.98 -6.32 13.84
CA LYS A 86 1.53 -6.71 15.18
C LYS A 86 0.25 -7.55 15.13
N ALA A 87 -0.70 -7.19 14.26
CA ALA A 87 -1.91 -7.97 14.04
C ALA A 87 -1.61 -9.37 13.47
N ALA A 88 -0.55 -9.51 12.68
CA ALA A 88 -0.05 -10.80 12.20
C ALA A 88 0.78 -11.58 13.24
N GLY A 89 1.05 -11.00 14.41
CA GLY A 89 1.79 -11.62 15.51
C GLY A 89 3.30 -11.36 15.51
N PHE A 90 3.77 -10.37 14.74
CA PHE A 90 5.20 -10.06 14.57
C PHE A 90 5.51 -8.59 14.88
N GLY A 91 6.74 -8.33 15.30
CA GLY A 91 7.33 -7.00 15.38
C GLY A 91 8.31 -6.73 14.23
N PRO A 92 8.70 -5.46 14.00
CA PRO A 92 9.72 -5.12 13.00
C PRO A 92 11.07 -5.81 13.25
N ASP A 93 11.44 -6.02 14.51
CA ASP A 93 12.71 -6.64 14.91
C ASP A 93 12.75 -8.16 14.65
N ASP A 94 11.61 -8.78 14.33
CA ASP A 94 11.53 -10.20 13.97
C ASP A 94 11.88 -10.45 12.50
N ILE A 95 11.93 -9.41 11.65
CA ILE A 95 12.21 -9.52 10.22
C ILE A 95 13.71 -9.80 9.98
N THR A 96 14.03 -10.82 9.16
CA THR A 96 15.40 -11.36 8.98
C THR A 96 15.88 -11.42 7.55
#